data_AF-A0A5A8E043-F1
#
_entry.id   AF-A0A5A8E043-F1
#
_cell.length_a   1.000
_cell.length_b   1.000
_cell.length_c   1.000
_cell.angle_alpha   90.00
_cell.angle_beta   90.00
_cell.angle_gamma   90.00
#
_symmetry.space_group_name_H-M   'P 1'
#
loop_
_entity.id
_entity.type
_entity.pdbx_description
1 polymer ?
#
loop_
_entity_poly.entity_id
_entity_poly.type
_entity_poly.pdbx_seq_one_letter_code
_entity_poly.pdbx_strand_id
1 'polypeptide(L)'
;MASAGDVPEGRRNQSYAEMQAAGIQAILPEFVLDRSVVEQAIEAAEGKDAAAAAAAVDATAADTEGGDAASVASGSTGRGSSTTGRGGRGGRRSRRQQKRAGDQDADIGMGAKTRELMLCGALLGGRCRAPGGDASRCHRIHDLDQFFARRPDPIAEECPAFAAFGQCPAGLNCRFASCLDVAARKSLRKPDASADPPETCTNKPHPLLGLLLRKNRYTVDVSDTPPMSDLRGEAGRAAYLASRPSARERWAKVEAFRSRLPGAAIIAPLTTVGNLPFRRLCTDMAADVTVGEMAIASEVLKGASGETALLARHPSERTFGVQLAGGNEGVLSRACEVLERECGAF
;
A
#
# COMPACT_ATOMS: atom_id res chain seq x y z
N MET A 1 12.53 7.34 -27.96
CA MET A 1 13.87 7.77 -27.52
C MET A 1 13.78 9.23 -27.12
N ALA A 2 13.54 9.51 -25.83
CA ALA A 2 13.69 10.85 -25.28
C ALA A 2 15.13 10.93 -24.76
N SER A 3 15.89 11.90 -25.27
CA SER A 3 17.28 12.13 -24.86
C SER A 3 17.35 12.39 -23.36
N ALA A 4 18.33 11.78 -22.72
CA ALA A 4 18.71 12.05 -21.35
C ALA A 4 18.87 13.57 -21.18
N GLY A 5 17.97 14.19 -20.41
CA GLY A 5 18.26 15.49 -19.85
C GLY A 5 19.37 15.27 -18.82
N ASP A 6 20.56 15.77 -19.12
CA ASP A 6 21.67 15.78 -18.18
C ASP A 6 21.20 16.42 -16.87
N VAL A 7 21.22 15.61 -15.80
CA VAL A 7 21.00 16.10 -14.44
C VAL A 7 22.24 16.93 -14.08
N PRO A 8 22.10 18.21 -13.68
CA PRO A 8 23.25 19.03 -13.35
C PRO A 8 24.10 18.36 -12.26
N GLU A 9 25.40 18.18 -12.53
CA GLU A 9 26.38 17.49 -11.67
C GLU A 9 26.54 18.09 -10.25
N GLY A 10 25.86 19.20 -9.93
CA GLY A 10 26.02 19.94 -8.67
C GLY A 10 25.08 19.58 -7.50
N ARG A 11 24.09 18.68 -7.64
CA ARG A 11 23.13 18.42 -6.53
C ARG A 11 23.59 17.39 -5.50
N ARG A 12 24.56 16.53 -5.82
CA ARG A 12 24.94 15.39 -4.96
C ARG A 12 25.86 15.76 -3.80
N ASN A 13 26.43 16.97 -3.79
CA ASN A 13 27.45 17.40 -2.82
C ASN A 13 27.15 18.78 -2.20
N GLN A 14 25.87 19.16 -2.04
CA GLN A 14 25.55 20.39 -1.31
C GLN A 14 25.82 20.18 0.18
N SER A 15 26.47 21.15 0.81
CA SER A 15 26.64 21.19 2.26
C SER A 15 25.28 21.31 2.94
N TYR A 16 25.18 20.82 4.18
CA TYR A 16 23.96 20.90 4.99
C TYR A 16 23.40 22.34 5.09
N ALA A 17 24.30 23.33 5.14
CA ALA A 17 23.93 24.75 5.18
C ALA A 17 23.29 25.23 3.86
N GLU A 18 23.79 24.79 2.71
CA GLU A 18 23.20 25.11 1.40
C GLU A 18 21.83 24.46 1.23
N MET A 19 21.66 23.24 1.72
CA MET A 19 20.36 22.56 1.74
C MET A 19 19.35 23.30 2.63
N GLN A 20 19.74 23.72 3.83
CA GLN A 20 18.88 24.51 4.71
C GLN A 20 18.48 25.87 4.10
N ALA A 21 19.41 26.56 3.44
CA ALA A 21 19.14 27.83 2.77
C ALA A 21 18.13 27.67 1.61
N ALA A 22 18.07 26.49 0.99
CA ALA A 22 17.10 26.13 -0.03
C ALA A 22 15.75 25.62 0.54
N GLY A 23 15.57 25.60 1.87
CA GLY A 23 14.39 25.05 2.53
C GLY A 23 14.33 23.51 2.54
N ILE A 24 15.45 22.85 2.29
CA ILE A 24 15.60 21.39 2.26
C ILE A 24 16.17 20.93 3.60
N GLN A 25 15.39 20.18 4.38
CA GLN A 25 15.88 19.59 5.62
C GLN A 25 16.64 18.29 5.31
N ALA A 26 17.96 18.34 5.36
CA ALA A 26 18.79 17.15 5.23
C ALA A 26 18.68 16.23 6.46
N ILE A 27 18.84 14.92 6.22
CA ILE A 27 18.95 13.92 7.29
C ILE A 27 20.19 14.25 8.11
N LEU A 28 20.03 14.41 9.42
CA LEU A 28 21.16 14.72 10.29
C LEU A 28 22.17 13.55 10.28
N PRO A 29 23.49 13.81 10.33
CA PRO A 29 24.51 12.76 10.26
C PRO A 29 24.31 11.62 11.27
N GLU A 30 23.76 11.90 12.45
CA GLU A 30 23.44 10.91 13.49
C GLU A 30 22.33 9.91 13.10
N PHE A 31 21.53 10.22 12.07
CA PHE A 31 20.50 9.33 11.52
C PHE A 31 20.95 8.61 10.25
N VAL A 32 22.16 8.91 9.75
CA VAL A 32 22.78 8.18 8.65
C VAL A 32 23.47 6.96 9.23
N LEU A 33 22.86 5.79 9.07
CA LEU A 33 23.45 4.54 9.51
C LEU A 33 24.53 4.09 8.52
N ASP A 34 25.75 3.95 9.00
CA ASP A 34 26.82 3.35 8.21
C ASP A 34 26.50 1.87 7.93
N ARG A 35 26.74 1.46 6.69
CA ARG A 35 26.42 0.11 6.23
C ARG A 35 27.10 -0.97 7.07
N SER A 36 28.35 -0.75 7.50
CA SER A 36 29.08 -1.69 8.34
C SER A 36 28.44 -1.86 9.73
N VAL A 37 27.84 -0.80 10.28
CA VAL A 37 27.12 -0.85 11.55
C VAL A 37 25.83 -1.65 11.42
N VAL A 38 25.12 -1.50 10.29
CA VAL A 38 23.91 -2.29 10.00
C VAL A 38 24.27 -3.75 9.77
N GLU A 39 25.31 -4.04 8.99
CA GLU A 39 25.79 -5.40 8.73
C GLU A 39 26.27 -6.10 10.02
N GLN A 40 27.04 -5.42 10.88
CA GLN A 40 27.43 -5.93 12.19
C GLN A 40 26.22 -6.17 13.11
N ALA A 41 25.20 -5.31 13.07
CA ALA A 41 23.98 -5.50 13.85
C ALA A 41 23.15 -6.70 13.35
N ILE A 42 23.12 -6.95 12.04
CA ILE A 42 22.50 -8.13 11.43
C ILE A 42 23.28 -9.39 11.83
N GLU A 43 24.60 -9.40 11.68
CA GLU A 43 25.46 -10.53 12.11
C GLU A 43 25.31 -10.83 13.61
N ALA A 44 25.25 -9.80 14.45
CA ALA A 44 25.03 -9.95 15.89
C ALA A 44 23.62 -10.45 16.24
N ALA A 45 22.61 -10.15 15.42
CA ALA A 45 21.25 -10.66 15.59
C ALA A 45 21.15 -12.13 15.14
N GLU A 46 21.74 -12.48 14.00
CA GLU A 46 21.82 -13.85 13.51
C GLU A 46 22.62 -14.76 14.45
N GLY A 47 23.69 -14.25 15.07
CA GLY A 47 24.46 -14.95 16.11
C GLY A 47 23.66 -15.17 17.40
N LYS A 48 22.74 -14.26 17.76
CA LYS A 48 21.84 -14.42 18.92
C LYS A 48 20.72 -15.41 18.64
N ASP A 49 20.18 -15.42 17.42
CA ASP A 49 19.18 -16.40 17.00
C ASP A 49 19.78 -17.81 16.90
N ALA A 50 21.04 -17.94 16.46
CA ALA A 50 21.78 -19.19 16.47
C ALA A 50 22.08 -19.70 17.89
N ALA A 51 22.43 -18.81 18.83
CA ALA A 51 22.64 -19.16 20.24
C ALA A 51 21.33 -19.52 20.96
N ALA A 52 20.22 -18.84 20.64
CA ALA A 52 18.89 -19.16 21.16
C ALA A 52 18.35 -20.48 20.58
N ALA A 53 18.62 -20.77 19.31
CA ALA A 53 18.31 -22.05 18.69
C ALA A 53 19.12 -23.19 19.32
N ALA A 54 20.43 -23.00 19.55
CA ALA A 54 21.31 -23.96 20.23
C ALA A 54 20.84 -24.26 21.67
N ALA A 55 20.42 -23.23 22.42
CA ALA A 55 19.87 -23.38 23.76
C ALA A 55 18.50 -24.10 23.77
N ALA A 56 17.71 -24.01 22.69
CA ALA A 56 16.45 -24.73 22.54
C ALA A 56 16.67 -26.21 22.18
N VAL A 57 17.77 -26.58 21.49
CA VAL A 57 18.09 -27.99 21.21
C VAL A 57 18.57 -28.71 22.49
N ASP A 58 19.35 -28.03 23.32
CA ASP A 58 19.89 -28.58 24.58
C ASP A 58 18.78 -28.81 25.64
N ALA A 59 17.65 -28.09 25.53
CA ALA A 59 16.48 -28.27 26.38
C ALA A 59 15.55 -29.43 25.96
N THR A 60 15.84 -30.14 24.86
CA THR A 60 14.99 -31.24 24.35
C THR A 60 15.62 -32.64 24.51
N ALA A 61 16.74 -32.76 25.22
CA ALA A 61 17.42 -34.03 25.48
C ALA A 61 17.02 -34.72 26.80
N ALA A 62 15.81 -34.44 27.32
CA ALA A 62 15.21 -35.19 28.42
C ALA A 62 13.70 -35.27 28.19
N ASP A 63 13.28 -36.32 27.49
CA ASP A 63 11.99 -37.03 27.64
C ASP A 63 11.75 -37.90 26.39
N THR A 64 12.53 -38.99 26.31
CA THR A 64 12.17 -40.17 25.51
C THR A 64 11.14 -40.98 26.28
N GLU A 65 9.97 -41.25 25.71
CA GLU A 65 9.43 -42.62 25.52
C GLU A 65 8.03 -42.64 24.86
N GLY A 66 7.88 -43.53 23.86
CA GLY A 66 6.62 -44.06 23.30
C GLY A 66 5.90 -43.14 22.30
N GLY A 67 5.59 -43.49 21.06
CA GLY A 67 5.46 -44.79 20.42
C GLY A 67 4.39 -44.67 19.32
N ASP A 68 4.69 -45.25 18.17
CA ASP A 68 3.81 -45.68 17.08
C ASP A 68 3.42 -44.74 15.91
N ALA A 69 3.77 -45.29 14.75
CA ALA A 69 3.49 -44.87 13.39
C ALA A 69 2.06 -45.23 12.95
N ALA A 70 1.46 -44.44 12.03
CA ALA A 70 0.77 -44.95 10.84
C ALA A 70 0.15 -43.83 9.97
N SER A 71 0.54 -43.85 8.69
CA SER A 71 -0.25 -43.71 7.45
C SER A 71 -1.27 -42.57 7.21
N VAL A 72 -1.03 -41.90 6.08
CA VAL A 72 -1.94 -41.39 5.05
C VAL A 72 -3.42 -41.82 5.08
N ALA A 73 -4.35 -40.85 4.93
CA ALA A 73 -5.35 -40.75 3.85
C ALA A 73 -6.48 -39.72 4.15
N SER A 74 -6.98 -39.11 3.07
CA SER A 74 -8.03 -38.09 2.94
C SER A 74 -9.33 -38.31 3.73
N GLY A 75 -10.00 -37.20 4.08
CA GLY A 75 -11.42 -37.22 4.47
C GLY A 75 -11.97 -35.84 4.85
N SER A 76 -12.67 -35.21 3.91
CA SER A 76 -13.44 -33.97 4.10
C SER A 76 -14.62 -34.14 5.05
N THR A 77 -14.77 -33.25 6.03
CA THR A 77 -16.05 -32.71 6.55
C THR A 77 -15.73 -31.32 7.10
N GLY A 78 -16.40 -30.21 6.79
CA GLY A 78 -17.84 -30.03 6.70
C GLY A 78 -18.39 -29.52 8.03
N ARG A 79 -18.07 -28.28 8.43
CA ARG A 79 -18.83 -27.54 9.47
C ARG A 79 -19.00 -26.08 9.09
N GLY A 80 -20.19 -25.77 8.58
CA GLY A 80 -20.72 -24.42 8.58
C GLY A 80 -21.11 -23.99 9.99
N SER A 81 -21.07 -22.69 10.23
CA SER A 81 -21.81 -22.07 11.33
C SER A 81 -22.38 -20.75 10.83
N SER A 82 -23.65 -20.81 10.44
CA SER A 82 -24.55 -19.68 10.51
C SER A 82 -25.22 -19.72 11.89
N THR A 83 -25.12 -18.64 12.66
CA THR A 83 -26.27 -18.11 13.40
C THR A 83 -26.02 -16.66 13.79
N THR A 84 -27.10 -15.92 13.62
CA THR A 84 -27.39 -14.56 14.04
C THR A 84 -27.34 -14.36 15.56
N GLY A 85 -26.86 -13.20 15.99
CA GLY A 85 -27.58 -12.38 16.97
C GLY A 85 -27.38 -12.61 18.48
N ARG A 86 -26.75 -11.59 19.09
CA ARG A 86 -27.08 -10.95 20.39
C ARG A 86 -26.32 -11.43 21.65
N GLY A 87 -25.75 -10.44 22.37
CA GLY A 87 -25.43 -10.55 23.80
C GLY A 87 -24.04 -10.03 24.17
N GLY A 88 -23.94 -8.76 24.58
CA GLY A 88 -22.68 -8.13 24.95
C GLY A 88 -22.05 -8.69 26.23
N ARG A 89 -20.71 -8.69 26.25
CA ARG A 89 -19.89 -8.49 27.46
C ARG A 89 -18.75 -7.55 27.11
N GLY A 90 -18.79 -6.37 27.71
CA GLY A 90 -17.76 -5.34 27.57
C GLY A 90 -16.47 -5.77 28.24
N GLY A 91 -15.46 -6.11 27.43
CA GLY A 91 -14.07 -6.16 27.89
C GLY A 91 -13.53 -4.74 28.04
N ARG A 92 -13.20 -4.35 29.27
CA ARG A 92 -12.48 -3.11 29.57
C ARG A 92 -11.15 -3.09 28.80
N ARG A 93 -11.06 -2.30 27.74
CA ARG A 93 -9.78 -1.98 27.10
C ARG A 93 -8.93 -1.18 28.09
N SER A 94 -7.64 -1.53 28.20
CA SER A 94 -6.74 -0.85 29.13
C SER A 94 -6.58 0.63 28.77
N ARG A 95 -6.49 1.48 29.80
CA ARG A 95 -6.37 2.95 29.68
C ARG A 95 -5.18 3.40 28.82
N ARG A 96 -4.17 2.54 28.61
CA ARG A 96 -3.02 2.79 27.73
C ARG A 96 -3.31 2.59 26.24
N GLN A 97 -4.25 1.70 25.89
CA GLN A 97 -4.60 1.43 24.49
C GLN A 97 -5.57 2.47 23.92
N GLN A 98 -6.32 3.16 24.78
CA GLN A 98 -7.22 4.25 24.38
C GLN A 98 -6.48 5.55 23.99
N LYS A 99 -5.28 5.81 24.54
CA LYS A 99 -4.54 7.05 24.24
C LYS A 99 -3.82 7.06 22.89
N ARG A 100 -3.50 5.90 22.29
CA ARG A 100 -2.84 5.86 20.97
C ARG A 100 -3.80 6.00 19.78
N ALA A 101 -5.10 5.81 20.01
CA ALA A 101 -6.14 5.99 18.99
C ALA A 101 -6.71 7.43 18.96
N GLY A 102 -6.28 8.30 19.88
CA GLY A 102 -6.84 9.65 20.04
C GLY A 102 -6.20 10.72 19.15
N ASP A 103 -4.94 10.54 18.75
CA ASP A 103 -4.14 11.63 18.15
C ASP A 103 -3.78 11.39 16.66
N GLN A 104 -4.20 10.29 16.05
CA GLN A 104 -3.78 9.92 14.67
C GLN A 104 -4.80 10.27 13.57
N ASP A 105 -6.03 10.71 13.92
CA ASP A 105 -7.10 10.90 12.94
C ASP A 105 -7.70 12.31 12.91
N ALA A 106 -7.24 13.25 13.75
CA ALA A 106 -7.87 14.57 13.84
C ALA A 106 -7.54 15.46 12.63
N ASP A 107 -6.30 15.40 12.10
CA ASP A 107 -5.81 16.44 11.18
C ASP A 107 -5.44 15.95 9.76
N ILE A 108 -5.46 14.65 9.46
CA ILE A 108 -5.12 14.12 8.11
C ILE A 108 -6.27 13.30 7.49
N GLY A 109 -7.26 12.88 8.29
CA GLY A 109 -8.43 12.15 7.81
C GLY A 109 -9.65 13.05 7.68
N MET A 110 -10.49 12.83 6.65
CA MET A 110 -11.88 13.28 6.68
C MET A 110 -12.60 12.59 7.86
N GLY A 111 -12.54 13.20 9.05
CA GLY A 111 -13.14 12.69 10.27
C GLY A 111 -14.66 12.53 10.16
N ALA A 112 -15.28 11.88 11.15
CA ALA A 112 -16.73 11.64 11.19
C ALA A 112 -17.57 12.91 10.92
N LYS A 113 -17.12 14.07 11.42
CA LYS A 113 -17.74 15.39 11.19
C LYS A 113 -17.79 15.79 9.71
N THR A 114 -16.81 15.38 8.90
CA THR A 114 -16.77 15.66 7.46
C THR A 114 -17.87 14.89 6.72
N ARG A 115 -18.23 13.69 7.21
CA ARG A 115 -19.25 12.85 6.55
C ARG A 115 -20.65 13.48 6.68
N GLU A 116 -20.93 14.14 7.80
CA GLU A 116 -22.19 14.85 8.09
C GLU A 116 -22.42 16.08 7.20
N LEU A 117 -21.38 16.55 6.52
CA LEU A 117 -21.42 17.66 5.57
C LEU A 117 -21.40 17.20 4.11
N MET A 118 -21.24 15.89 3.86
CA MET A 118 -21.11 15.33 2.51
C MET A 118 -22.46 14.85 1.99
N LEU A 119 -22.75 15.13 0.73
CA LEU A 119 -23.90 14.58 0.02
C LEU A 119 -23.76 13.06 -0.10
N CYS A 120 -24.84 12.35 0.18
CA CYS A 120 -24.90 10.90 0.03
C CYS A 120 -24.85 10.50 -1.44
N GLY A 121 -24.01 9.50 -1.77
CA GLY A 121 -23.93 8.94 -3.12
C GLY A 121 -25.23 8.26 -3.59
N ALA A 122 -26.19 8.04 -2.70
CA ALA A 122 -27.52 7.54 -3.04
C ALA A 122 -28.28 8.48 -3.99
N LEU A 123 -28.06 9.79 -3.88
CA LEU A 123 -28.72 10.78 -4.73
C LEU A 123 -28.19 10.79 -6.17
N LEU A 124 -27.01 10.19 -6.39
CA LEU A 124 -26.39 10.03 -7.72
C LEU A 124 -26.59 8.62 -8.28
N GLY A 125 -26.63 7.59 -7.42
CA GLY A 125 -26.61 6.17 -7.82
C GLY A 125 -27.78 5.31 -7.33
N GLY A 126 -28.84 5.92 -6.81
CA GLY A 126 -30.12 5.28 -6.50
C GLY A 126 -30.16 4.38 -5.26
N ARG A 127 -29.06 4.17 -4.53
CA ARG A 127 -29.05 3.38 -3.28
C ARG A 127 -28.09 3.92 -2.22
N CYS A 128 -28.60 4.07 -1.00
CA CYS A 128 -27.81 4.39 0.18
C CYS A 128 -27.09 3.14 0.73
N ARG A 129 -25.83 3.32 1.19
CA ARG A 129 -25.02 2.25 1.80
C ARG A 129 -25.21 2.12 3.31
N ALA A 130 -26.13 2.89 3.91
CA ALA A 130 -26.47 2.74 5.32
C ALA A 130 -27.04 1.33 5.60
N PRO A 131 -26.86 0.78 6.81
CA PRO A 131 -27.37 -0.55 7.16
C PRO A 131 -28.87 -0.67 6.85
N GLY A 132 -29.25 -1.65 6.02
CA GLY A 132 -30.64 -1.87 5.61
C GLY A 132 -31.20 -0.86 4.59
N GLY A 133 -30.36 0.02 4.01
CA GLY A 133 -30.81 1.08 3.09
C GLY A 133 -31.51 2.25 3.77
N ASP A 134 -31.50 2.27 5.11
CA ASP A 134 -32.20 3.26 5.92
C ASP A 134 -31.42 4.59 5.93
N ALA A 135 -31.96 5.59 5.22
CA ALA A 135 -31.39 6.93 5.13
C ALA A 135 -31.22 7.61 6.50
N SER A 136 -32.07 7.29 7.48
CA SER A 136 -31.99 7.87 8.83
C SER A 136 -30.74 7.43 9.60
N ARG A 137 -30.12 6.32 9.18
CA ARG A 137 -28.85 5.81 9.73
C ARG A 137 -27.64 6.22 8.91
N CYS A 138 -27.83 7.04 7.87
CA CYS A 138 -26.72 7.55 7.07
C CYS A 138 -26.17 8.81 7.72
N HIS A 139 -24.85 8.85 7.95
CA HIS A 139 -24.16 10.06 8.40
C HIS A 139 -23.96 11.09 7.28
N ARG A 140 -24.59 10.95 6.10
CA ARG A 140 -24.45 11.86 4.97
C ARG A 140 -25.76 12.56 4.70
N ILE A 141 -25.71 13.68 4.00
CA ILE A 141 -26.88 14.48 3.67
C ILE A 141 -27.65 13.82 2.52
N HIS A 142 -28.95 13.63 2.69
CA HIS A 142 -29.88 13.04 1.72
C HIS A 142 -30.80 14.07 1.06
N ASP A 143 -30.60 15.36 1.34
CA ASP A 143 -31.38 16.46 0.81
C ASP A 143 -30.44 17.48 0.17
N LEU A 144 -30.68 17.82 -1.10
CA LEU A 144 -29.80 18.73 -1.86
C LEU A 144 -29.82 20.14 -1.26
N ASP A 145 -30.97 20.63 -0.82
CA ASP A 145 -31.10 21.99 -0.29
C ASP A 145 -30.40 22.11 1.07
N GLN A 146 -30.57 21.11 1.93
CA GLN A 146 -29.83 20.99 3.17
C GLN A 146 -28.31 20.94 2.93
N PHE A 147 -27.87 20.23 1.89
CA PHE A 147 -26.45 20.13 1.55
C PHE A 147 -25.88 21.48 1.12
N PHE A 148 -26.54 22.19 0.22
CA PHE A 148 -26.08 23.51 -0.22
C PHE A 148 -26.17 24.57 0.88
N ALA A 149 -27.19 24.50 1.76
CA ALA A 149 -27.32 25.41 2.89
C ALA A 149 -26.26 25.21 3.98
N ARG A 150 -25.78 23.97 4.17
CA ARG A 150 -24.74 23.63 5.17
C ARG A 150 -23.33 23.58 4.59
N ARG A 151 -23.18 23.88 3.31
CA ARG A 151 -21.91 23.82 2.62
C ARG A 151 -20.93 24.81 3.25
N PRO A 152 -19.76 24.38 3.73
CA PRO A 152 -18.76 25.31 4.25
C PRO A 152 -18.10 26.08 3.11
N ASP A 153 -17.50 27.23 3.44
CA ASP A 153 -16.78 28.07 2.49
C ASP A 153 -15.73 27.29 1.69
N PRO A 154 -15.47 27.69 0.43
CA PRO A 154 -14.41 27.10 -0.37
C PRO A 154 -13.05 27.17 0.34
N ILE A 155 -12.27 26.08 0.25
CA ILE A 155 -10.92 26.05 0.87
C ILE A 155 -9.88 26.86 0.09
N ALA A 156 -10.16 27.17 -1.18
CA ALA A 156 -9.40 28.07 -2.04
C ALA A 156 -10.31 28.49 -3.21
N GLU A 157 -9.87 29.49 -3.99
CA GLU A 157 -10.64 30.03 -5.12
C GLU A 157 -10.77 29.03 -6.28
N GLU A 158 -9.73 28.24 -6.56
CA GLU A 158 -9.69 27.33 -7.70
C GLU A 158 -9.52 25.86 -7.29
N CYS A 159 -10.33 24.99 -7.90
CA CYS A 159 -10.21 23.54 -7.79
C CYS A 159 -9.07 23.03 -8.68
N PRO A 160 -7.99 22.43 -8.11
CA PRO A 160 -6.87 21.93 -8.91
C PRO A 160 -7.28 20.80 -9.87
N ALA A 161 -8.22 19.94 -9.47
CA ALA A 161 -8.74 18.89 -10.34
C ALA A 161 -9.53 19.44 -11.52
N PHE A 162 -10.35 20.47 -11.31
CA PHE A 162 -11.11 21.10 -12.40
C PHE A 162 -10.21 21.92 -13.32
N ALA A 163 -9.20 22.61 -12.77
CA ALA A 163 -8.20 23.30 -13.56
C ALA A 163 -7.47 22.32 -14.49
N ALA A 164 -6.96 21.21 -13.93
CA ALA A 164 -6.14 20.23 -14.64
C ALA A 164 -6.94 19.33 -15.60
N PHE A 165 -8.14 18.88 -15.22
CA PHE A 165 -8.88 17.85 -15.96
C PHE A 165 -10.18 18.35 -16.58
N GLY A 166 -10.55 19.60 -16.33
CA GLY A 166 -11.83 20.17 -16.77
C GLY A 166 -13.06 19.59 -16.09
N GLN A 167 -12.89 18.68 -15.13
CA GLN A 167 -13.95 18.12 -14.28
C GLN A 167 -13.40 17.72 -12.92
N CYS A 168 -14.23 17.74 -11.88
CA CYS A 168 -13.85 17.29 -10.54
C CYS A 168 -14.51 15.94 -10.22
N PRO A 169 -13.74 14.90 -9.86
CA PRO A 169 -14.31 13.60 -9.49
C PRO A 169 -15.15 13.64 -8.21
N ALA A 170 -14.98 14.67 -7.37
CA ALA A 170 -15.81 14.89 -6.19
C ALA A 170 -17.22 15.40 -6.55
N GLY A 171 -17.44 15.91 -7.77
CA GLY A 171 -18.72 16.48 -8.21
C GLY A 171 -19.24 17.52 -7.22
N LEU A 172 -20.53 17.43 -6.86
CA LEU A 172 -21.19 18.36 -5.92
C LEU A 172 -20.49 18.45 -4.55
N ASN A 173 -19.77 17.41 -4.13
CA ASN A 173 -19.00 17.36 -2.88
C ASN A 173 -17.64 18.10 -2.96
N CYS A 174 -17.28 18.72 -4.08
CA CYS A 174 -15.99 19.40 -4.23
C CYS A 174 -15.80 20.54 -3.22
N ARG A 175 -14.78 20.49 -2.35
CA ARG A 175 -14.53 21.54 -1.33
C ARG A 175 -14.08 22.90 -1.88
N PHE A 176 -13.72 22.98 -3.16
CA PHE A 176 -13.29 24.23 -3.80
C PHE A 176 -14.44 24.99 -4.48
N ALA A 177 -15.56 24.32 -4.77
CA ALA A 177 -16.77 24.88 -5.40
C ALA A 177 -16.61 25.56 -6.78
N SER A 178 -15.41 25.93 -7.23
CA SER A 178 -15.13 26.58 -8.52
C SER A 178 -15.53 25.74 -9.73
N CYS A 179 -15.72 24.44 -9.52
CA CYS A 179 -16.18 23.49 -10.52
C CYS A 179 -17.69 23.25 -10.46
N LEU A 180 -18.47 24.10 -9.79
CA LEU A 180 -19.90 23.94 -9.58
C LEU A 180 -20.67 25.19 -9.97
N ASP A 181 -21.86 24.98 -10.51
CA ASP A 181 -22.92 25.98 -10.52
C ASP A 181 -23.77 25.74 -9.27
N VAL A 182 -23.56 26.59 -8.25
CA VAL A 182 -24.27 26.48 -6.97
C VAL A 182 -25.76 26.78 -7.13
N ALA A 183 -26.12 27.73 -7.99
CA ALA A 183 -27.52 28.11 -8.22
C ALA A 183 -28.27 27.01 -8.97
N ALA A 184 -27.66 26.45 -10.02
CA ALA A 184 -28.22 25.34 -10.79
C ALA A 184 -28.03 23.98 -10.11
N ARG A 185 -27.31 23.92 -8.99
CA ARG A 185 -26.99 22.69 -8.22
C ARG A 185 -26.31 21.63 -9.09
N LYS A 186 -25.37 22.04 -9.95
CA LYS A 186 -24.73 21.17 -10.96
C LYS A 186 -23.22 21.22 -10.87
N SER A 187 -22.58 20.10 -11.24
CA SER A 187 -21.13 20.09 -11.48
C SER A 187 -20.86 20.62 -12.89
N LEU A 188 -19.92 21.55 -12.99
CA LEU A 188 -19.43 22.09 -14.25
C LEU A 188 -18.44 21.11 -14.88
N ARG A 189 -18.36 21.19 -16.21
CA ARG A 189 -17.42 20.44 -17.03
C ARG A 189 -16.96 21.32 -18.17
N LYS A 190 -15.64 21.43 -18.37
CA LYS A 190 -15.09 22.16 -19.52
C LYS A 190 -15.45 21.43 -20.83
N PRO A 191 -15.66 22.14 -21.94
CA PRO A 191 -16.07 21.52 -23.21
C PRO A 191 -15.08 20.47 -23.75
N ASP A 192 -13.80 20.70 -23.50
CA ASP A 192 -12.65 19.87 -23.89
C ASP A 192 -12.30 18.78 -22.86
N ALA A 193 -13.00 18.72 -21.73
CA ALA A 193 -12.77 17.68 -20.74
C ALA A 193 -13.04 16.30 -21.35
N SER A 194 -12.10 15.36 -21.17
CA SER A 194 -12.30 13.96 -21.53
C SER A 194 -13.42 13.34 -20.69
N ALA A 195 -14.17 12.39 -21.27
CA ALA A 195 -15.18 11.61 -20.53
C ALA A 195 -14.51 10.85 -19.39
N ASP A 196 -13.38 10.22 -19.71
CA ASP A 196 -12.53 9.54 -18.76
C ASP A 196 -11.41 10.50 -18.32
N PRO A 197 -11.31 10.86 -17.03
CA PRO A 197 -10.19 11.66 -16.55
C PRO A 197 -8.87 10.91 -16.84
N PRO A 198 -7.80 11.62 -17.22
CA PRO A 198 -6.54 10.99 -17.57
C PRO A 198 -6.01 10.17 -16.39
N GLU A 199 -5.38 9.02 -16.69
CA GLU A 199 -4.75 8.20 -15.66
C GLU A 199 -3.58 8.96 -15.02
N THR A 200 -3.80 9.40 -13.77
CA THR A 200 -2.77 10.10 -12.99
C THR A 200 -1.78 9.16 -12.32
N CYS A 201 -2.04 7.86 -12.33
CA CYS A 201 -1.22 6.85 -11.70
C CYS A 201 -1.22 5.58 -12.56
N THR A 202 -0.07 4.90 -12.60
CA THR A 202 0.13 3.57 -13.16
C THR A 202 0.13 2.51 -12.06
N ASN A 203 0.33 1.24 -12.42
CA ASN A 203 0.34 0.08 -11.50
C ASN A 203 -0.98 -0.12 -10.74
N LYS A 204 -2.08 0.37 -11.31
CA LYS A 204 -3.42 0.07 -10.80
C LYS A 204 -3.88 -1.25 -11.43
N PRO A 205 -4.07 -2.31 -10.63
CA PRO A 205 -4.61 -3.55 -11.16
C PRO A 205 -5.98 -3.33 -11.79
N HIS A 206 -6.34 -4.19 -12.75
CA HIS A 206 -7.62 -4.07 -13.43
C HIS A 206 -8.80 -4.07 -12.43
N PRO A 207 -9.86 -3.24 -12.61
CA PRO A 207 -10.95 -3.11 -11.65
C PRO A 207 -11.67 -4.42 -11.28
N LEU A 208 -11.63 -5.40 -12.19
CA LEU A 208 -12.22 -6.73 -11.97
C LEU A 208 -11.29 -7.72 -11.24
N LEU A 209 -10.01 -7.42 -11.08
CA LEU A 209 -9.05 -8.33 -10.45
C LEU A 209 -9.51 -8.77 -9.07
N GLY A 210 -9.96 -7.82 -8.24
CA GLY A 210 -10.47 -8.13 -6.91
C GLY A 210 -11.70 -9.03 -6.91
N LEU A 211 -12.54 -8.99 -7.96
CA LEU A 211 -13.67 -9.91 -8.10
C LEU A 211 -13.19 -11.32 -8.49
N LEU A 212 -12.22 -11.40 -9.42
CA LEU A 212 -11.65 -12.66 -9.89
C LEU A 212 -10.91 -13.38 -8.75
N LEU A 213 -10.10 -12.66 -7.99
CA LEU A 213 -9.40 -13.20 -6.82
C LEU A 213 -10.36 -13.74 -5.76
N ARG A 214 -11.40 -12.97 -5.38
CA ARG A 214 -12.41 -13.40 -4.40
C ARG A 214 -13.24 -14.60 -4.85
N LYS A 215 -13.49 -14.73 -6.15
CA LYS A 215 -14.20 -15.87 -6.74
C LYS A 215 -13.27 -17.05 -7.07
N ASN A 216 -11.98 -16.94 -6.74
CA ASN A 216 -10.95 -17.91 -7.08
C ASN A 216 -10.92 -18.24 -8.60
N ARG A 217 -11.20 -17.24 -9.44
CA ARG A 217 -11.17 -17.34 -10.92
C ARG A 217 -9.92 -16.68 -11.52
N TYR A 218 -8.98 -16.29 -10.67
CA TYR A 218 -7.67 -15.79 -11.09
C TYR A 218 -6.63 -16.85 -10.73
N THR A 219 -6.16 -17.58 -11.75
CA THR A 219 -5.14 -18.61 -11.60
C THR A 219 -3.76 -17.99 -11.57
N VAL A 220 -3.16 -18.05 -10.39
CA VAL A 220 -1.77 -17.67 -10.15
C VAL A 220 -0.94 -18.93 -10.28
N ASP A 221 -0.03 -18.98 -11.26
CA ASP A 221 0.88 -20.11 -11.35
C ASP A 221 2.01 -19.89 -10.34
N VAL A 222 1.92 -20.57 -9.21
CA VAL A 222 2.95 -20.56 -8.16
C VAL A 222 3.86 -21.78 -8.25
N SER A 223 3.72 -22.63 -9.27
CA SER A 223 4.55 -23.84 -9.45
C SER A 223 6.05 -23.53 -9.55
N ASP A 224 6.38 -22.29 -9.89
CA ASP A 224 7.74 -21.76 -9.93
C ASP A 224 8.27 -21.24 -8.59
N THR A 225 7.53 -21.37 -7.48
CA THR A 225 7.98 -20.90 -6.16
C THR A 225 8.37 -22.09 -5.28
N PRO A 226 9.68 -22.34 -5.06
CA PRO A 226 10.12 -23.34 -4.10
C PRO A 226 9.90 -22.81 -2.68
N PRO A 227 9.87 -23.71 -1.68
CA PRO A 227 9.99 -23.34 -0.28
C PRO A 227 11.16 -22.35 -0.07
N MET A 228 10.96 -21.32 0.75
CA MET A 228 12.00 -20.34 1.10
C MET A 228 13.25 -21.01 1.71
N SER A 229 13.11 -22.19 2.31
CA SER A 229 14.23 -23.01 2.79
C SER A 229 15.19 -23.41 1.66
N ASP A 230 14.65 -23.70 0.48
CA ASP A 230 15.41 -24.23 -0.65
C ASP A 230 16.17 -23.11 -1.38
N LEU A 231 15.81 -21.85 -1.13
CA LEU A 231 16.48 -20.66 -1.63
C LEU A 231 17.58 -20.15 -0.70
N ARG A 232 17.78 -20.77 0.48
CA ARG A 232 18.79 -20.30 1.44
C ARG A 232 20.20 -20.52 0.90
N GLY A 233 20.99 -19.45 0.93
CA GLY A 233 22.38 -19.45 0.49
C GLY A 233 22.56 -19.46 -1.03
N GLU A 234 23.81 -19.30 -1.47
CA GLU A 234 24.14 -19.21 -2.90
C GLU A 234 23.84 -20.51 -3.65
N ALA A 235 24.11 -21.68 -3.04
CA ALA A 235 23.90 -22.98 -3.66
C ALA A 235 22.42 -23.30 -3.93
N GLY A 236 21.54 -23.05 -2.94
CA GLY A 236 20.10 -23.27 -3.09
C GLY A 236 19.49 -22.37 -4.18
N ARG A 237 19.89 -21.09 -4.17
CA ARG A 237 19.50 -20.15 -5.23
C ARG A 237 20.05 -20.55 -6.61
N ALA A 238 21.30 -21.00 -6.71
CA ALA A 238 21.87 -21.46 -7.98
C ALA A 238 21.09 -22.65 -8.55
N ALA A 239 20.72 -23.63 -7.71
CA ALA A 239 19.90 -24.77 -8.11
C ALA A 239 18.49 -24.35 -8.55
N TYR A 240 17.89 -23.38 -7.86
CA TYR A 240 16.60 -22.79 -8.25
C TYR A 240 16.64 -22.12 -9.62
N LEU A 241 17.64 -21.27 -9.86
CA LEU A 241 17.80 -20.55 -11.14
C LEU A 241 18.24 -21.48 -12.29
N ALA A 242 18.91 -22.59 -11.96
CA ALA A 242 19.27 -23.62 -12.92
C ALA A 242 18.05 -24.39 -13.43
N SER A 243 17.12 -24.73 -12.53
CA SER A 243 15.94 -25.53 -12.84
C SER A 243 14.81 -24.75 -13.52
N ARG A 244 14.82 -23.41 -13.49
CA ARG A 244 13.69 -22.57 -13.93
C ARG A 244 14.13 -21.37 -14.79
N PRO A 245 13.89 -21.40 -16.12
CA PRO A 245 14.22 -20.28 -17.02
C PRO A 245 13.50 -18.96 -16.68
N SER A 246 12.21 -19.02 -16.31
CA SER A 246 11.40 -17.87 -15.89
C SER A 246 12.00 -17.19 -14.65
N ALA A 247 12.41 -17.98 -13.66
CA ALA A 247 13.08 -17.49 -12.46
C ALA A 247 14.43 -16.83 -12.77
N ARG A 248 15.18 -17.36 -13.73
CA ARG A 248 16.46 -16.78 -14.17
C ARG A 248 16.28 -15.40 -14.81
N GLU A 249 15.27 -15.24 -15.67
CA GLU A 249 14.96 -13.94 -16.27
C GLU A 249 14.57 -12.90 -15.21
N ARG A 250 13.66 -13.27 -14.30
CA ARG A 250 13.29 -12.43 -13.15
C ARG A 250 14.51 -12.06 -12.31
N TRP A 251 15.38 -13.02 -12.06
CA TRP A 251 16.59 -12.83 -11.28
C TRP A 251 17.59 -11.87 -11.94
N ALA A 252 17.76 -11.95 -13.26
CA ALA A 252 18.62 -11.01 -13.99
C ALA A 252 18.16 -9.56 -13.84
N LYS A 253 16.84 -9.32 -13.80
CA LYS A 253 16.28 -7.98 -13.53
C LYS A 253 16.60 -7.50 -12.11
N VAL A 254 16.55 -8.40 -11.12
CA VAL A 254 16.95 -8.09 -9.73
C VAL A 254 18.43 -7.72 -9.65
N GLU A 255 19.32 -8.42 -10.35
CA GLU A 255 20.74 -8.07 -10.41
C GLU A 255 21.00 -6.74 -11.11
N ALA A 256 20.31 -6.48 -12.22
CA ALA A 256 20.37 -5.19 -12.91
C ALA A 256 19.85 -4.04 -12.05
N PHE A 257 18.85 -4.27 -11.20
CA PHE A 257 18.42 -3.29 -10.21
C PHE A 257 19.47 -3.12 -9.10
N ARG A 258 19.98 -4.23 -8.55
CA ARG A 258 20.96 -4.22 -7.46
C ARG A 258 22.26 -3.50 -7.84
N SER A 259 22.69 -3.61 -9.10
CA SER A 259 23.88 -2.90 -9.60
C SER A 259 23.71 -1.39 -9.64
N ARG A 260 22.47 -0.88 -9.64
CA ARG A 260 22.12 0.55 -9.62
C ARG A 260 21.95 1.12 -8.21
N LEU A 261 21.95 0.29 -7.17
CA LEU A 261 21.74 0.72 -5.79
C LEU A 261 22.92 1.46 -5.13
N PRO A 262 24.20 1.18 -5.44
CA PRO A 262 25.31 1.92 -4.85
C PRO A 262 25.19 3.44 -5.10
N GLY A 263 25.10 4.22 -4.03
CA GLY A 263 24.95 5.68 -4.09
C GLY A 263 23.54 6.18 -4.44
N ALA A 264 22.55 5.29 -4.56
CA ALA A 264 21.17 5.66 -4.85
C ALA A 264 20.45 6.19 -3.59
N ALA A 265 19.68 7.27 -3.75
CA ALA A 265 18.79 7.75 -2.70
C ALA A 265 17.49 6.94 -2.69
N ILE A 266 17.30 6.11 -1.65
CA ILE A 266 16.13 5.24 -1.49
C ILE A 266 15.26 5.77 -0.37
N ILE A 267 13.99 6.05 -0.68
CA ILE A 267 13.00 6.40 0.34
C ILE A 267 12.56 5.12 1.04
N ALA A 268 12.73 5.06 2.35
CA ALA A 268 12.23 3.97 3.17
C ALA A 268 10.71 3.83 3.02
N PRO A 269 10.15 2.61 3.11
CA PRO A 269 8.70 2.46 3.19
C PRO A 269 8.20 3.03 4.52
N LEU A 270 7.26 3.97 4.44
CA LEU A 270 6.71 4.64 5.61
C LEU A 270 5.20 4.43 5.66
N THR A 271 4.71 3.55 6.53
CA THR A 271 3.26 3.38 6.74
C THR A 271 2.66 4.70 7.22
N THR A 272 1.46 5.03 6.75
CA THR A 272 0.66 6.25 7.03
C THR A 272 1.15 7.56 6.43
N VAL A 273 2.44 7.68 6.07
CA VAL A 273 3.02 8.93 5.52
C VAL A 273 3.64 8.77 4.13
N GLY A 274 4.01 7.54 3.74
CA GLY A 274 4.63 7.18 2.46
C GLY A 274 3.67 7.16 1.27
N ASN A 275 2.67 8.05 1.25
CA ASN A 275 1.66 8.13 0.20
C ASN A 275 2.22 8.69 -1.12
N LEU A 276 1.45 8.56 -2.20
CA LEU A 276 1.88 8.93 -3.55
C LEU A 276 2.30 10.41 -3.69
N PRO A 277 1.56 11.40 -3.16
CA PRO A 277 2.01 12.79 -3.15
C PRO A 277 3.38 13.00 -2.48
N PHE A 278 3.60 12.38 -1.31
CA PHE A 278 4.88 12.47 -0.60
C PHE A 278 6.02 11.88 -1.43
N ARG A 279 5.84 10.67 -1.98
CA ARG A 279 6.87 10.02 -2.81
C ARG A 279 7.18 10.81 -4.08
N ARG A 280 6.17 11.46 -4.68
CA ARG A 280 6.37 12.33 -5.83
C ARG A 280 7.22 13.55 -5.48
N LEU A 281 6.96 14.19 -4.33
CA LEU A 281 7.81 15.26 -3.83
C LEU A 281 9.25 14.77 -3.61
N CYS A 282 9.44 13.59 -3.00
CA CYS A 282 10.77 13.00 -2.84
C CYS A 282 11.46 12.74 -4.18
N THR A 283 10.71 12.34 -5.21
CA THR A 283 11.23 12.18 -6.58
C THR A 283 11.71 13.51 -7.15
N ASP A 284 10.94 14.59 -6.97
CA ASP A 284 11.33 15.95 -7.39
C ASP A 284 12.59 16.43 -6.63
N MET A 285 12.78 15.95 -5.40
CA MET A 285 13.96 16.15 -4.55
C MET A 285 15.09 15.14 -4.80
N ALA A 286 15.09 14.47 -5.96
CA ALA A 286 16.13 13.56 -6.43
C ALA A 286 16.23 12.20 -5.71
N ALA A 287 15.13 11.68 -5.16
CA ALA A 287 15.06 10.26 -4.82
C ALA A 287 15.15 9.39 -6.09
N ASP A 288 16.03 8.38 -6.07
CA ASP A 288 16.20 7.42 -7.17
C ASP A 288 15.18 6.29 -7.11
N VAL A 289 14.86 5.86 -5.88
CA VAL A 289 13.92 4.76 -5.61
C VAL A 289 12.90 5.21 -4.57
N THR A 290 11.63 5.06 -4.90
CA THR A 290 10.51 5.26 -3.98
C THR A 290 9.91 3.92 -3.61
N VAL A 291 9.40 3.79 -2.38
CA VAL A 291 8.70 2.59 -1.94
C VAL A 291 7.34 2.98 -1.37
N GLY A 292 6.29 2.27 -1.79
CA GLY A 292 4.95 2.47 -1.28
C GLY A 292 4.84 2.12 0.21
N GLU A 293 3.69 2.44 0.80
CA GLU A 293 3.38 1.96 2.16
C GLU A 293 3.25 0.43 2.18
N MET A 294 3.32 -0.14 3.38
CA MET A 294 3.18 -1.57 3.59
C MET A 294 1.78 -2.06 3.17
N ALA A 295 1.73 -2.96 2.20
CA ALA A 295 0.51 -3.66 1.80
C ALA A 295 0.44 -5.07 2.40
N ILE A 296 -0.72 -5.47 2.91
CA ILE A 296 -0.92 -6.80 3.49
C ILE A 296 -1.26 -7.79 2.37
N ALA A 297 -0.39 -8.79 2.16
CA ALA A 297 -0.49 -9.74 1.06
C ALA A 297 -1.84 -10.47 0.99
N SER A 298 -2.40 -10.88 2.13
CA SER A 298 -3.72 -11.54 2.18
C SER A 298 -4.87 -10.63 1.74
N GLU A 299 -4.76 -9.32 1.98
CA GLU A 299 -5.78 -8.34 1.63
C GLU A 299 -5.64 -7.88 0.18
N VAL A 300 -4.41 -7.80 -0.34
CA VAL A 300 -4.15 -7.69 -1.79
C VAL A 300 -4.82 -8.85 -2.54
N LEU A 301 -4.66 -10.09 -2.06
CA LEU A 301 -5.32 -11.27 -2.64
C LEU A 301 -6.84 -11.29 -2.44
N LYS A 302 -7.41 -10.48 -1.54
CA LYS A 302 -8.87 -10.27 -1.46
C LYS A 302 -9.35 -9.13 -2.36
N GLY A 303 -8.43 -8.43 -3.03
CA GLY A 303 -8.73 -7.23 -3.80
C GLY A 303 -9.30 -6.11 -2.92
N ALA A 304 -8.81 -5.99 -1.69
CA ALA A 304 -9.20 -4.92 -0.79
C ALA A 304 -8.77 -3.58 -1.41
N SER A 305 -9.73 -2.66 -1.61
CA SER A 305 -9.48 -1.42 -2.34
C SER A 305 -8.42 -0.53 -1.68
N GLY A 306 -8.32 -0.56 -0.34
CA GLY A 306 -7.31 0.18 0.41
C GLY A 306 -5.90 -0.30 0.07
N GLU A 307 -5.69 -1.62 0.06
CA GLU A 307 -4.39 -2.24 -0.24
C GLU A 307 -4.01 -2.09 -1.71
N THR A 308 -4.97 -2.26 -2.63
CA THR A 308 -4.69 -2.08 -4.06
C THR A 308 -4.33 -0.63 -4.39
N ALA A 309 -4.76 0.34 -3.58
CA ALA A 309 -4.38 1.73 -3.76
C ALA A 309 -2.90 1.98 -3.40
N LEU A 310 -2.32 1.19 -2.49
CA LEU A 310 -0.91 1.29 -2.10
C LEU A 310 0.05 0.85 -3.22
N LEU A 311 -0.46 0.09 -4.19
CA LEU A 311 0.28 -0.39 -5.36
C LEU A 311 0.46 0.68 -6.44
N ALA A 312 -0.32 1.76 -6.36
CA ALA A 312 -0.32 2.80 -7.38
C ALA A 312 0.97 3.65 -7.32
N ARG A 313 1.51 3.95 -8.51
CA ARG A 313 2.66 4.84 -8.68
C ARG A 313 2.37 5.98 -9.64
N HIS A 314 3.02 7.12 -9.47
CA HIS A 314 2.98 8.21 -10.44
C HIS A 314 4.00 7.97 -11.58
N PRO A 315 3.72 8.36 -12.83
CA PRO A 315 4.67 8.19 -13.95
C PRO A 315 6.04 8.87 -13.76
N SER A 316 6.15 9.86 -12.87
CA SER A 316 7.44 10.49 -12.54
C SER A 316 8.35 9.61 -11.67
N GLU A 317 7.80 8.65 -10.92
CA GLU A 317 8.58 7.75 -10.07
C GLU A 317 9.45 6.84 -10.96
N ARG A 318 10.77 7.12 -10.99
CA ARG A 318 11.73 6.42 -11.86
C ARG A 318 11.82 4.94 -11.54
N THR A 319 11.78 4.60 -10.26
CA THR A 319 11.76 3.23 -9.76
C THR A 319 10.90 3.18 -8.51
N PHE A 320 9.87 2.35 -8.55
CA PHE A 320 8.87 2.22 -7.48
C PHE A 320 8.86 0.79 -6.97
N GLY A 321 9.01 0.63 -5.65
CA GLY A 321 8.91 -0.64 -4.94
C GLY A 321 7.57 -0.79 -4.22
N VAL A 322 7.01 -2.00 -4.23
CA VAL A 322 5.89 -2.39 -3.37
C VAL A 322 6.43 -3.17 -2.18
N GLN A 323 6.10 -2.73 -0.97
CA GLN A 323 6.38 -3.50 0.25
C GLN A 323 5.19 -4.39 0.59
N LEU A 324 5.44 -5.70 0.72
CA LEU A 324 4.43 -6.67 1.14
C LEU A 324 4.70 -7.18 2.57
N ALA A 325 3.62 -7.38 3.32
CA ALA A 325 3.64 -8.03 4.62
C ALA A 325 2.75 -9.29 4.64
N GLY A 326 3.23 -10.34 5.29
CA GLY A 326 2.51 -11.60 5.45
C GLY A 326 3.27 -12.58 6.34
N GLY A 327 2.54 -13.49 6.99
CA GLY A 327 3.13 -14.54 7.83
C GLY A 327 3.07 -15.94 7.20
N ASN A 328 2.56 -16.06 5.97
CA ASN A 328 2.45 -17.32 5.26
C ASN A 328 3.12 -17.20 3.91
N GLU A 329 4.05 -18.11 3.64
CA GLU A 329 4.84 -18.14 2.42
C GLU A 329 3.96 -18.26 1.16
N GLY A 330 3.04 -19.22 1.13
CA GLY A 330 2.15 -19.41 -0.02
C GLY A 330 1.28 -18.19 -0.32
N VAL A 331 0.88 -17.43 0.70
CA VAL A 331 0.15 -16.16 0.53
C VAL A 331 1.06 -15.07 -0.06
N LEU A 332 2.29 -14.94 0.43
CA LEU A 332 3.27 -13.98 -0.09
C LEU A 332 3.63 -14.27 -1.55
N SER A 333 3.97 -15.52 -1.87
CA SER A 333 4.32 -15.97 -3.22
C SER A 333 3.20 -15.69 -4.21
N ARG A 334 1.95 -16.00 -3.84
CA ARG A 334 0.78 -15.68 -4.66
C ARG A 334 0.59 -14.18 -4.86
N ALA A 335 0.81 -13.37 -3.82
CA ALA A 335 0.68 -11.93 -3.92
C ALA A 335 1.74 -11.34 -4.86
N CYS A 336 3.01 -11.75 -4.74
CA CYS A 336 4.10 -11.33 -5.62
C CYS A 336 3.79 -11.62 -7.09
N GLU A 337 3.32 -12.83 -7.40
CA GLU A 337 2.99 -13.22 -8.78
C GLU A 337 1.80 -12.42 -9.34
N VAL A 338 0.79 -12.10 -8.52
CA VAL A 338 -0.31 -11.20 -8.93
C VAL A 338 0.22 -9.80 -9.22
N LEU A 339 1.10 -9.26 -8.37
CA LEU A 339 1.69 -7.94 -8.58
C LEU A 339 2.55 -7.91 -9.85
N GLU A 340 3.33 -8.94 -10.10
CA GLU A 340 4.17 -9.03 -11.29
C GLU A 340 3.36 -8.97 -12.58
N ARG A 341 2.26 -9.73 -12.65
CA ARG A 341 1.37 -9.77 -13.81
C ARG A 341 0.55 -8.49 -14.01
N GLU A 342 0.03 -7.92 -12.93
CA GLU A 342 -0.99 -6.86 -13.01
C GLU A 342 -0.39 -5.46 -12.86
N CYS A 343 0.75 -5.33 -12.17
CA CYS A 343 1.40 -4.06 -11.91
C CYS A 343 2.70 -3.89 -12.72
N GLY A 344 3.08 -4.88 -13.53
CA GLY A 344 4.32 -4.90 -14.30
C GLY A 344 5.54 -4.82 -13.38
N ALA A 345 5.97 -5.96 -12.83
CA ALA A 345 7.21 -5.97 -12.06
C ALA A 345 8.44 -6.06 -12.99
N PHE A 346 9.30 -5.03 -12.84
CA PHE A 346 10.60 -4.79 -13.48
C PHE A 346 10.60 -4.49 -14.98
#